data_AF-A0A7D9I6M7-F1
#
_entry.id   AF-A0A7D9I6M7-F1
#
_cell.length_a   1.000
_cell.length_b   1.000
_cell.length_c   1.000
_cell.angle_alpha   90.00
_cell.angle_beta   90.00
_cell.angle_gamma   90.00
#
_symmetry.space_group_name_H-M   'P 1'
#
loop_
_entity.id
_entity.type
_entity.pdbx_description
1 polymer ?
#
loop_
_entity_poly.entity_id
_entity_poly.type
_entity_poly.pdbx_seq_one_letter_code
_entity_poly.pdbx_strand_id
1 'polypeptide(L)'
;MYDIFGKYGAIRQIRIGNANDTRGTAYVAYEDIFDAKNACDHLSGFNVCNRYLVVLYYQPTKMHKQLDKEKKKQELMKMREKYGLNKDT
;
A
#
# COMPACT_ATOMS: atom_id res chain seq x y z
N MET A 1 4.68 13.57 7.28
CA MET A 1 5.19 12.26 6.81
C MET A 1 6.70 12.21 6.90
N TYR A 2 7.42 13.10 6.20
CA TYR A 2 8.87 13.26 6.35
C TYR A 2 9.29 13.56 7.80
N ASP A 3 8.50 14.34 8.56
CA ASP A 3 8.83 14.64 9.97
C ASP A 3 8.67 13.45 10.93
N ILE A 4 7.88 12.45 10.54
CA ILE A 4 7.62 11.26 11.38
C ILE A 4 8.65 10.19 11.05
N PHE A 5 8.77 9.84 9.77
CA PHE A 5 9.67 8.79 9.30
C PHE A 5 11.14 9.27 9.25
N GLY A 6 11.39 10.56 8.99
CA GLY A 6 12.75 11.10 8.85
C GLY A 6 13.54 11.16 10.16
N LYS A 7 12.87 10.98 11.31
CA LYS A 7 13.54 10.85 12.62
C LYS A 7 14.36 9.57 12.76
N TYR A 8 14.04 8.55 11.96
CA TYR A 8 14.68 7.24 12.03
C TYR A 8 15.82 7.07 11.05
N GLY A 9 15.94 7.95 10.05
CA GLY A 9 16.94 7.79 8.99
C GLY A 9 16.72 8.64 7.76
N ALA A 10 17.70 8.59 6.86
CA ALA A 10 17.61 9.26 5.56
C ALA A 10 16.56 8.58 4.68
N ILE A 11 15.55 9.35 4.25
CA ILE A 11 14.49 8.85 3.39
C ILE A 11 14.88 9.05 1.93
N ARG A 12 14.91 7.94 1.19
CA ARG A 12 15.08 7.94 -0.27
C ARG A 12 13.84 8.45 -0.98
N GLN A 13 12.68 7.92 -0.60
CA GLN A 13 11.41 8.29 -1.22
C GLN A 13 10.20 7.97 -0.33
N ILE A 14 9.17 8.81 -0.39
CA ILE A 14 7.83 8.49 0.11
C ILE A 14 6.86 8.52 -1.07
N ARG A 15 6.06 7.46 -1.23
CA ARG A 15 4.96 7.39 -2.21
C ARG A 15 3.65 7.24 -1.47
N ILE A 16 2.76 8.22 -1.64
CA ILE A 16 1.44 8.23 -0.98
C ILE A 16 0.39 7.78 -1.98
N GLY A 17 -0.48 6.85 -1.57
CA GLY A 17 -1.61 6.40 -2.38
C GLY A 17 -2.61 7.54 -2.59
N ASN A 18 -2.91 7.84 -3.85
CA ASN A 18 -3.80 8.94 -4.25
C ASN A 18 -5.13 8.47 -4.86
N ALA A 19 -5.27 7.19 -5.18
CA ALA A 19 -6.49 6.62 -5.72
C ALA A 19 -7.44 6.17 -4.58
N ASN A 20 -8.72 5.98 -4.89
CA ASN A 20 -9.74 5.65 -3.87
C ASN A 20 -9.44 4.35 -3.11
N ASP A 21 -8.81 3.40 -3.77
CA ASP A 21 -8.39 2.09 -3.24
C ASP A 21 -7.09 2.15 -2.41
N THR A 22 -6.23 3.14 -2.67
CA THR A 22 -4.91 3.29 -2.03
C THR A 22 -4.86 4.44 -1.03
N ARG A 23 -5.91 5.26 -0.93
CA ARG A 23 -5.98 6.40 -0.01
C ARG A 23 -5.82 5.95 1.44
N GLY A 24 -4.82 6.51 2.12
CA GLY A 24 -4.47 6.15 3.49
C GLY A 24 -3.36 5.11 3.61
N THR A 25 -2.83 4.62 2.48
CA THR A 25 -1.63 3.79 2.42
C THR A 25 -0.45 4.60 1.83
N ALA A 26 0.77 4.25 2.23
CA ALA A 26 1.98 4.86 1.70
C ALA A 26 3.14 3.86 1.73
N TYR A 27 4.09 4.04 0.82
CA TYR A 27 5.38 3.36 0.84
C TYR A 27 6.47 4.35 1.23
N VAL A 28 7.28 3.96 2.22
CA VAL A 28 8.46 4.71 2.66
C VAL A 28 9.68 3.86 2.35
N ALA A 29 10.60 4.41 1.55
CA ALA A 29 11.88 3.81 1.24
C ALA A 29 12.98 4.60 1.94
N TYR A 30 13.73 3.93 2.81
CA TYR A 30 14.94 4.47 3.44
C TYR A 30 16.17 4.15 2.59
N GLU A 31 17.26 4.88 2.82
CA GLU A 31 18.57 4.54 2.24
C GLU A 31 19.23 3.36 2.98
N ASP A 32 19.02 3.25 4.29
CA ASP A 32 19.53 2.14 5.12
C ASP A 32 18.40 1.20 5.58
N ILE A 33 18.67 -0.10 5.57
CA ILE A 33 17.79 -1.15 6.08
C ILE A 33 17.62 -1.08 7.60
N PHE A 34 18.65 -0.68 8.34
CA PHE A 34 18.59 -0.58 9.80
C PHE A 34 17.65 0.54 10.26
N ASP A 35 17.64 1.67 9.54
CA ASP A 35 16.70 2.78 9.74
C ASP A 35 15.25 2.34 9.50
N ALA A 36 15.03 1.57 8.41
CA ALA A 36 13.72 1.00 8.10
C ALA A 36 13.23 0.04 9.19
N LYS A 37 14.13 -0.78 9.74
CA LYS A 37 13.81 -1.67 10.86
C LYS A 37 13.42 -0.87 12.11
N ASN A 38 14.24 0.11 12.47
CA ASN A 38 14.00 0.94 13.64
C ASN A 38 12.65 1.68 13.55
N ALA A 39 12.33 2.21 12.37
CA ALA A 39 11.05 2.85 12.09
C ALA A 39 9.87 1.86 12.20
N CYS A 40 10.02 0.63 11.68
CA CYS A 40 8.96 -0.38 11.73
C CYS A 40 8.61 -0.78 13.17
N ASP A 41 9.63 -0.94 14.00
CA ASP A 41 9.49 -1.37 15.40
C ASP A 41 8.82 -0.26 16.25
N HIS A 42 9.16 1.02 16.03
CA HIS A 42 8.69 2.14 16.87
C HIS A 42 7.46 2.87 16.36
N LEU A 43 7.19 2.88 15.05
CA LEU A 43 6.03 3.59 14.48
C LEU A 43 4.79 2.71 14.36
N SER A 44 4.91 1.41 14.61
CA SER A 44 3.75 0.52 14.72
C SER A 44 2.90 0.91 15.93
N GLY A 45 1.65 1.29 15.69
CA GLY A 45 0.76 1.79 16.74
C GLY A 45 0.99 3.26 17.12
N PHE A 46 1.73 4.03 16.32
CA PHE A 46 1.89 5.46 16.55
C PHE A 46 0.60 6.21 16.18
N ASN A 47 0.10 7.08 17.07
CA ASN A 47 -1.12 7.85 16.82
C ASN A 47 -0.82 9.12 16.02
N VAL A 48 -1.47 9.25 14.86
CA VAL A 48 -1.45 10.44 14.02
C VAL A 48 -2.88 10.84 13.70
N CYS A 49 -3.26 12.06 14.06
CA CYS A 49 -4.60 12.60 13.80
C CYS A 49 -5.73 11.67 14.26
N ASN A 50 -5.61 11.13 15.48
CA ASN A 50 -6.59 10.22 16.09
C ASN A 50 -6.72 8.86 15.37
N ARG A 51 -5.69 8.45 14.63
CA ARG A 51 -5.60 7.14 13.98
C ARG A 51 -4.24 6.50 14.25
N TYR A 52 -4.22 5.21 14.49
CA TYR A 52 -3.00 4.45 14.74
C TYR A 52 -2.40 3.95 13.43
N LEU A 53 -1.11 4.21 13.23
CA LEU A 53 -0.37 3.74 12.07
C LEU A 53 -0.10 2.23 12.16
N VAL A 54 -0.24 1.56 11.02
CA VAL A 54 0.22 0.19 10.82
C VAL A 54 1.43 0.26 9.90
N VAL A 55 2.59 -0.17 10.39
CA VAL A 55 3.84 -0.17 9.64
C VAL A 55 4.28 -1.61 9.42
N LEU A 56 4.51 -1.98 8.16
CA LEU A 56 4.87 -3.34 7.75
C LEU A 56 5.98 -3.28 6.71
N TYR A 57 6.86 -4.28 6.72
CA TYR A 57 7.81 -4.47 5.64
C TYR A 57 7.09 -4.72 4.31
N TYR A 58 7.67 -4.16 3.25
CA TYR A 58 7.20 -4.41 1.90
C TYR A 58 7.33 -5.89 1.56
N GLN A 59 6.22 -6.51 1.15
CA GLN A 59 6.17 -7.91 0.72
C GLN A 59 5.76 -7.98 -0.76
N PRO A 60 6.73 -8.17 -1.70
CA PRO A 60 6.45 -8.18 -3.14
C PRO A 60 5.41 -9.23 -3.54
N THR A 61 5.43 -10.39 -2.88
CA THR A 61 4.51 -11.51 -3.16
C THR A 61 3.06 -11.15 -2.87
N LYS A 62 2.77 -10.38 -1.82
CA LYS A 62 1.41 -9.90 -1.54
C LYS A 62 0.95 -8.89 -2.58
N MET A 63 1.86 -8.02 -3.04
CA MET A 63 1.55 -7.03 -4.07
C MET A 63 1.24 -7.65 -5.43
N HIS A 64 2.07 -8.59 -5.89
CA HIS A 64 1.82 -9.29 -7.15
C HIS A 64 0.49 -10.05 -7.12
N LYS A 65 0.16 -10.71 -6.01
CA LYS A 65 -1.14 -11.38 -5.85
C LYS A 65 -2.32 -10.43 -5.99
N GLN A 66 -2.21 -9.19 -5.51
CA GLN A 66 -3.28 -8.18 -5.67
C GLN A 66 -3.39 -7.71 -7.12
N LEU A 67 -2.26 -7.43 -7.78
CA LEU A 67 -2.23 -7.08 -9.21
C LEU A 67 -2.83 -8.18 -10.09
N ASP A 68 -2.50 -9.44 -9.82
CA ASP A 68 -3.03 -10.58 -10.58
C ASP A 68 -4.55 -10.75 -10.41
N LYS A 69 -5.06 -10.50 -9.19
CA LYS A 69 -6.51 -10.50 -8.93
C LYS A 69 -7.20 -9.38 -9.70
N GLU A 70 -6.62 -8.19 -9.75
CA GLU A 70 -7.19 -7.05 -10.46
C GLU A 70 -7.22 -7.33 -11.98
N LYS A 71 -6.14 -7.88 -12.55
CA LYS A 71 -6.12 -8.30 -13.96
C LYS A 71 -7.21 -9.31 -14.28
N LYS A 72 -7.34 -10.36 -13.46
CA LYS A 72 -8.39 -11.39 -13.64
C LYS A 72 -9.79 -10.79 -13.54
N LYS A 73 -10.01 -9.83 -12.64
CA LYS A 73 -11.29 -9.13 -12.50
C LYS A 73 -11.62 -8.32 -13.75
N GLN A 74 -10.64 -7.62 -14.33
CA GLN A 74 -10.80 -6.87 -15.57
C GLN A 74 -11.08 -7.78 -16.77
N GLU A 75 -10.39 -8.92 -16.88
CA GLU A 75 -10.65 -9.93 -17.91
C GLU A 75 -12.07 -10.49 -17.78
N LEU A 76 -12.51 -10.80 -16.55
CA LEU A 76 -13.86 -11.29 -16.29
C LEU A 76 -14.93 -10.24 -16.63
N MET A 77 -14.68 -8.96 -16.33
CA MET A 77 -15.59 -7.87 -16.71
C MET A 77 -15.71 -7.74 -18.23
N LYS A 78 -14.58 -7.73 -18.95
CA LYS A 78 -14.58 -7.70 -20.42
C LYS A 78 -15.27 -8.91 -21.04
N MET A 79 -15.09 -10.09 -20.44
CA MET A 79 -15.76 -11.31 -20.88
C MET A 79 -17.27 -11.21 -20.66
N ARG A 80 -17.71 -10.76 -19.47
CA ARG A 80 -19.13 -10.55 -19.18
C ARG A 80 -19.78 -9.57 -20.14
N GLU A 81 -19.09 -8.47 -20.45
CA GLU A 81 -19.56 -7.46 -21.39
C GLU A 81 -19.63 -8.01 -22.82
N LYS A 82 -18.59 -8.72 -23.27
CA LYS A 82 -18.54 -9.36 -24.60
C LYS A 82 -19.65 -10.39 -24.82
N TYR A 83 -20.02 -11.13 -23.79
CA TYR A 83 -21.04 -12.18 -23.86
C TYR A 83 -22.42 -11.73 -23.35
N GLY A 84 -22.61 -10.44 -23.03
CA GLY A 84 -23.90 -9.92 -22.56
C GLY A 84 -24.40 -10.55 -21.26
N LEU A 85 -23.52 -11.12 -20.44
CA LEU A 85 -23.84 -11.85 -19.20
C LEU A 85 -24.14 -10.91 -18.02
N ASN A 86 -24.75 -9.74 -18.28
CA ASN A 86 -25.35 -8.97 -17.21
C ASN A 86 -26.59 -9.74 -16.76
N LYS A 87 -26.51 -10.35 -15.58
CA LYS A 87 -27.67 -10.98 -14.94
C LYS A 87 -28.77 -9.93 -14.83
N ASP A 88 -29.85 -10.15 -15.57
CA ASP A 88 -31.18 -9.75 -15.12
C ASP A 88 -31.39 -10.30 -13.70
N THR A 89 -31.98 -9.46 -12.84
CA THR A 89 -32.34 -9.67 -11.42
C THR A 89 -31.25 -9.45 -10.37
#